data_AF-A0A8S2SBW7-F1
#
_entry.id   AF-A0A8S2SBW7-F1
#
_cell.length_a   1.000
_cell.length_b   1.000
_cell.length_c   1.000
_cell.angle_alpha   90.00
_cell.angle_beta   90.00
_cell.angle_gamma   90.00
#
_symmetry.space_group_name_H-M   'P 1'
#
loop_
_entity.id
_entity.type
_entity.pdbx_description
1 polymer ?
#
loop_
_entity_poly.entity_id
_entity_poly.type
_entity_poly.pdbx_seq_one_letter_code
_entity_poly.pdbx_strand_id
1 'polypeptide(L)'
;FSYTIDKTTNDKTYWKCEDARKLKCKGRVHTNNINTILLHENDSHNHNGSAVSTEIRLFEEKVRDRAMNYNEATQTVIDNCLVNLSDNAIARLPNFKHV
;
A
#
# COMPACT_ATOMS: atom_id res chain seq x y z
N PHE A 1 -8.01 3.71 2.10
CA PHE A 1 -8.00 2.26 2.42
C PHE A 1 -7.15 1.54 1.39
N SER A 2 -6.49 0.43 1.77
CA SER A 2 -5.72 -0.42 0.87
C SER A 2 -6.52 -1.65 0.48
N TYR A 3 -6.36 -2.08 -0.78
CA TYR A 3 -7.04 -3.25 -1.31
C TYR A 3 -6.05 -4.21 -1.95
N THR A 4 -6.39 -5.49 -1.91
CA THR A 4 -5.66 -6.58 -2.60
C THR A 4 -6.60 -7.27 -3.58
N ILE A 5 -6.04 -7.85 -4.65
CA ILE A 5 -6.83 -8.57 -5.65
C ILE A 5 -7.44 -9.81 -4.98
N ASP A 6 -8.76 -9.96 -5.10
CA ASP A 6 -9.47 -11.17 -4.72
C ASP A 6 -9.55 -12.15 -5.89
N LYS A 7 -9.96 -11.65 -7.07
CA LYS A 7 -10.02 -12.40 -8.33
C LYS A 7 -10.15 -11.45 -9.53
N THR A 8 -9.84 -11.96 -10.73
CA THR A 8 -10.06 -11.26 -12.00
C THR A 8 -10.87 -12.16 -12.93
N THR A 9 -11.95 -11.62 -13.51
CA THR A 9 -12.84 -12.34 -14.43
C THR A 9 -13.51 -11.37 -15.41
N ASN A 10 -13.64 -11.71 -16.69
CA ASN A 10 -14.41 -10.97 -17.70
C ASN A 10 -14.17 -9.44 -17.65
N ASP A 11 -12.91 -9.02 -17.83
CA ASP A 11 -12.47 -7.61 -17.82
C ASP A 11 -12.74 -6.84 -16.52
N LYS A 12 -13.03 -7.55 -15.43
CA LYS A 12 -13.20 -6.96 -14.10
C LYS A 12 -12.23 -7.57 -13.11
N THR A 13 -11.60 -6.69 -12.34
CA THR A 13 -10.82 -7.09 -11.17
C THR A 13 -11.63 -6.79 -9.92
N TYR A 14 -11.82 -7.82 -9.10
CA TYR A 14 -12.51 -7.76 -7.82
C TYR A 14 -11.46 -7.58 -6.75
N TRP A 15 -11.61 -6.53 -5.96
CA TRP A 15 -10.68 -6.12 -4.93
C TRP A 15 -11.33 -6.29 -3.55
N LYS A 16 -10.54 -6.72 -2.57
CA LYS A 16 -10.94 -6.79 -1.17
C LYS A 16 -10.04 -5.95 -0.30
N CYS A 17 -10.61 -5.39 0.77
CA CYS A 17 -9.83 -4.70 1.78
C CYS A 17 -8.67 -5.59 2.25
N GLU A 18 -7.48 -5.01 2.40
CA GLU A 18 -6.30 -5.72 2.91
C GLU A 18 -6.56 -6.36 4.29
N ASP A 19 -7.36 -5.69 5.12
CA ASP A 19 -7.78 -6.17 6.44
C ASP A 19 -8.99 -7.11 6.42
N ALA A 20 -9.46 -7.57 5.25
CA ALA A 20 -10.61 -8.47 5.14
C ALA A 20 -10.43 -9.76 5.95
N ARG A 21 -9.21 -10.31 6.03
CA ARG A 21 -8.94 -11.52 6.84
C ARG A 21 -8.77 -11.20 8.32
N LYS A 22 -8.03 -10.13 8.62
CA LYS A 22 -7.62 -9.72 9.98
C LYS A 22 -8.78 -9.14 10.79
N LEU A 23 -9.55 -8.23 10.19
CA LEU A 23 -10.63 -7.49 10.84
C LEU A 23 -12.03 -7.93 10.38
N LYS A 24 -12.11 -8.96 9.53
CA LYS A 24 -13.37 -9.37 8.87
C LYS A 24 -14.02 -8.23 8.09
N CYS A 25 -13.21 -7.29 7.59
CA CYS A 25 -13.68 -6.14 6.84
C CYS A 25 -14.37 -6.57 5.54
N LYS A 26 -15.54 -5.97 5.28
CA LYS A 26 -16.38 -6.26 4.10
C LYS A 26 -16.14 -5.31 2.93
N GLY A 27 -15.19 -4.37 3.05
CA GLY A 27 -14.80 -3.47 1.96
C GLY A 27 -14.46 -4.22 0.68
N ARG A 28 -15.21 -4.00 -0.41
CA ARG A 28 -14.92 -4.49 -1.75
C ARG A 28 -15.02 -3.36 -2.79
N VAL A 29 -14.26 -3.48 -3.86
CA VAL A 29 -14.29 -2.55 -5.00
C VAL A 29 -14.05 -3.34 -6.27
N HIS A 30 -14.64 -2.90 -7.37
CA HIS A 30 -14.42 -3.50 -8.69
C HIS A 30 -13.80 -2.48 -9.61
N THR A 31 -12.77 -2.89 -10.36
CA THR A 31 -12.24 -2.09 -11.46
C THR A 31 -12.43 -2.81 -12.79
N ASN A 32 -12.46 -2.05 -13.88
CA ASN A 32 -12.31 -2.62 -15.22
C ASN A 32 -10.83 -2.97 -15.50
N ASN A 33 -10.58 -3.52 -16.70
CA ASN A 33 -9.25 -3.85 -17.22
C ASN A 33 -8.30 -2.63 -17.39
N ILE A 34 -8.84 -1.41 -17.42
CA ILE A 34 -8.07 -0.15 -17.44
C ILE A 34 -8.02 0.54 -16.06
N ASN A 35 -8.26 -0.21 -14.98
CA ASN A 35 -8.17 0.24 -13.58
C ASN A 35 -9.12 1.40 -13.19
N THR A 36 -10.18 1.65 -13.95
CA THR A 36 -11.25 2.56 -13.55
C THR A 36 -12.16 1.86 -12.56
N ILE A 37 -12.47 2.53 -11.44
CA ILE A 37 -13.42 2.01 -10.45
C ILE A 37 -14.82 1.97 -11.08
N LEU A 38 -15.40 0.76 -11.14
CA LEU A 38 -16.74 0.52 -11.64
C LEU A 38 -17.79 0.53 -10.52
N LEU A 39 -17.41 0.06 -9.33
CA LEU A 39 -18.33 -0.11 -8.21
C LEU A 39 -17.58 -0.15 -6.88
N HIS A 40 -18.12 0.52 -5.86
CA HIS A 40 -17.78 0.29 -4.45
C HIS A 40 -18.78 -0.70 -3.85
N GLU A 41 -18.53 -2.01 -4.00
CA GLU A 41 -19.40 -3.03 -3.43
C GLU A 41 -19.13 -3.08 -1.91
N ASN A 42 -20.04 -2.56 -1.09
CA ASN A 42 -19.85 -2.35 0.36
C ASN A 42 -18.63 -1.46 0.71
N ASP A 43 -18.77 -0.15 0.58
CA ASP A 43 -17.81 0.81 1.17
C ASP A 43 -17.91 0.90 2.72
N SER A 44 -18.58 -0.06 3.36
CA SER A 44 -18.69 -0.16 4.81
C SER A 44 -17.46 -0.86 5.38
N HIS A 45 -16.40 -0.08 5.60
CA HIS A 45 -15.26 -0.51 6.38
C HIS A 45 -15.62 -0.50 7.86
N ASN A 46 -15.21 -1.53 8.60
CA ASN A 46 -15.40 -1.62 10.05
C ASN A 46 -14.15 -1.13 10.83
N HIS A 47 -13.31 -0.36 10.17
CA HIS A 47 -12.09 0.23 10.72
C HIS A 47 -11.79 1.54 10.01
N ASN A 48 -10.97 2.37 10.64
CA ASN A 48 -10.53 3.62 10.06
C ASN A 48 -9.40 3.37 9.04
N GLY A 49 -9.31 4.25 8.05
CA GLY A 49 -8.10 4.37 7.23
C GLY A 49 -6.94 4.89 8.07
N SER A 50 -5.73 4.45 7.76
CA SER A 50 -4.50 4.91 8.41
C SER A 50 -3.63 5.65 7.40
N ALA A 51 -3.57 6.98 7.50
CA ALA A 51 -2.70 7.81 6.66
C ALA A 51 -1.23 7.39 6.81
N VAL A 52 -0.81 7.04 8.03
CA VAL A 52 0.53 6.52 8.34
C VAL A 52 0.81 5.23 7.57
N SER A 53 -0.15 4.31 7.49
CA SER A 53 0.03 3.05 6.76
C SER A 53 0.11 3.28 5.25
N THR A 54 -0.66 4.24 4.72
CA THR A 54 -0.55 4.64 3.31
C THR A 54 0.82 5.25 3.03
N GLU A 55 1.32 6.09 3.93
CA GLU A 55 2.62 6.73 3.80
C GLU A 55 3.78 5.71 3.80
N ILE A 56 3.77 4.75 4.73
CA ILE A 56 4.76 3.66 4.79
C ILE A 56 4.75 2.85 3.48
N ARG A 57 3.57 2.55 2.94
CA ARG A 57 3.46 1.80 1.67
C ARG A 57 4.06 2.57 0.50
N LEU A 58 3.79 3.87 0.41
CA LEU A 58 4.38 4.74 -0.62
C LEU A 58 5.91 4.82 -0.46
N PHE A 59 6.41 4.85 0.76
CA PHE A 59 7.85 4.76 1.02
C PHE A 59 8.45 3.44 0.51
N GLU A 60 7.84 2.30 0.84
CA GLU A 60 8.30 0.99 0.36
C GLU A 60 8.32 0.90 -1.18
N GLU A 61 7.30 1.46 -1.83
CA GLU A 61 7.23 1.55 -3.30
C GLU A 61 8.36 2.41 -3.85
N LYS A 62 8.65 3.56 -3.24
CA LYS A 62 9.74 4.46 -3.65
C LYS A 62 11.12 3.83 -3.44
N VAL A 63 11.35 3.15 -2.31
CA VAL A 63 12.60 2.41 -2.05
C VAL A 63 12.80 1.34 -3.11
N ARG A 64 11.74 0.58 -3.41
CA ARG A 64 11.77 -0.48 -4.42
C ARG A 64 12.07 0.07 -5.82
N ASP A 65 11.42 1.16 -6.21
CA ASP A 65 11.65 1.84 -7.48
C ASP A 65 13.10 2.29 -7.61
N ARG A 66 13.64 2.96 -6.58
CA ARG A 66 15.03 3.42 -6.57
C ARG A 66 16.02 2.28 -6.69
N ALA A 67 15.81 1.22 -5.90
CA ALA A 67 16.68 0.06 -5.90
C ALA A 67 16.71 -0.68 -7.25
N MET A 68 15.62 -0.63 -8.04
CA MET A 68 15.58 -1.25 -9.36
C MET A 68 16.10 -0.34 -10.48
N ASN A 69 15.84 0.96 -10.39
CA ASN A 69 16.05 1.89 -11.50
C ASN A 69 17.31 2.76 -11.39
N TYR A 70 17.96 2.78 -10.23
CA TYR A 70 19.11 3.65 -9.97
C TYR A 70 20.25 2.86 -9.33
N ASN A 71 21.48 3.17 -9.76
CA ASN A 71 22.69 2.56 -9.21
C ASN A 71 23.24 3.40 -8.05
N GLU A 72 22.54 3.35 -6.93
CA GLU A 72 22.87 4.08 -5.69
C GLU A 72 23.23 3.11 -4.57
N ALA A 73 24.08 3.54 -3.64
CA ALA A 73 24.36 2.76 -2.45
C ALA A 73 23.06 2.58 -1.63
N THR A 74 22.88 1.42 -1.00
CA THR A 74 21.67 1.08 -0.23
C THR A 74 21.32 2.14 0.81
N GLN A 75 22.32 2.66 1.53
CA GLN A 75 22.12 3.72 2.51
C GLN A 75 21.58 5.00 1.86
N THR A 76 22.13 5.39 0.70
CA THR A 76 21.67 6.56 -0.06
C THR A 76 20.23 6.41 -0.55
N VAL A 77 19.83 5.20 -0.97
CA VAL A 77 18.43 4.92 -1.35
C VAL A 77 17.50 5.14 -0.14
N ILE A 78 17.87 4.61 1.03
CA ILE A 78 17.09 4.75 2.25
C ILE A 78 17.01 6.23 2.66
N ASP A 79 18.14 6.93 2.76
CA ASP A 79 18.20 8.33 3.19
C ASP A 79 17.32 9.23 2.31
N ASN A 80 17.43 9.09 0.98
CA ASN A 80 16.62 9.86 0.03
C ASN A 80 15.11 9.56 0.12
N CYS A 81 14.75 8.36 0.56
CA CYS A 81 13.35 7.99 0.75
C CYS A 81 12.81 8.45 2.11
N LEU A 82 13.65 8.52 3.15
CA LEU A 82 13.27 8.95 4.50
C LEU A 82 12.93 10.43 4.62
N VAL A 83 13.57 11.31 3.82
CA VAL A 83 13.42 12.77 3.93
C VAL A 83 11.96 13.28 3.80
N ASN A 84 11.06 12.49 3.23
CA ASN A 84 9.66 12.90 2.98
C ASN A 84 8.63 12.13 3.82
N LEU A 85 9.06 11.39 4.86
CA LEU A 85 8.18 10.66 5.77
C LEU A 85 7.90 11.47 7.04
N SER A 86 6.68 11.33 7.56
CA SER A 86 6.28 11.85 8.87
C SER A 86 6.96 11.06 10.01
N ASP A 87 7.19 11.73 11.14
CA ASP A 87 7.77 11.11 12.34
C ASP A 87 7.00 9.87 12.80
N ASN A 88 5.66 9.91 12.68
CA ASN A 88 4.79 8.79 13.01
C ASN A 88 4.97 7.59 12.08
N ALA A 89 5.28 7.82 10.80
CA ALA A 89 5.59 6.76 9.85
C ALA A 89 6.99 6.19 10.11
N ILE A 90 7.98 7.05 10.34
CA ILE A 90 9.35 6.65 10.68
C ILE A 90 9.35 5.74 11.92
N ALA A 91 8.61 6.11 12.96
CA ALA A 91 8.50 5.32 14.20
C ALA A 91 7.88 3.91 14.01
N ARG A 92 7.24 3.65 12.87
CA ARG A 92 6.61 2.36 12.54
C ARG A 92 7.32 1.57 11.47
N LEU A 93 8.41 2.10 10.90
CA LEU A 93 9.22 1.35 9.95
C LEU A 93 9.83 0.12 10.63
N PRO A 94 10.05 -0.98 9.88
CA PRO A 94 10.80 -2.12 10.39
C PRO A 94 12.15 -1.64 10.91
N ASN A 95 12.56 -2.11 12.09
CA ASN A 95 13.84 -1.75 12.68
C ASN A 95 14.96 -2.25 11.74
N PHE A 96 15.55 -1.34 10.97
CA PHE A 96 16.79 -1.59 10.24
C PHE A 96 17.90 -1.65 11.29
N LYS A 97 18.07 -2.82 11.92
CA LYS A 97 19.28 -3.06 12.70
C LYS A 97 20.44 -2.88 11.72
N HIS A 98 21.21 -1.81 11.92
CA HIS A 98 22.47 -1.60 11.24
C HIS A 98 23.29 -2.88 11.38
N VAL A 99 23.46 -3.60 10.27
CA VAL A 99 24.40 -4.73 10.15
C VAL A 99 25.79 -4.14 9.97
#